data_AF-A0A3A9EAT0-F1
#
_entry.id   AF-A0A3A9EAT0-F1
#
_cell.length_a   1.000
_cell.length_b   1.000
_cell.length_c   1.000
_cell.angle_alpha   90.00
_cell.angle_beta   90.00
_cell.angle_gamma   90.00
#
_symmetry.space_group_name_H-M   'P 1'
#
loop_
_entity.id
_entity.type
_entity.pdbx_description
1 polymer ?
#
loop_
_entity_poly.entity_id
_entity_poly.type
_entity_poly.pdbx_seq_one_letter_code
_entity_poly.pdbx_strand_id
1 'polypeptide(L)'
;MKGKQKMIEKKNQNWLLKGGISLAVLIVLFSFIYFVVMPKGNNFDKTITIEVIRENETLKEVIIETNAKTLREACDEKKLIEGTESEYGLFVLTVDGITVDESKQQWWSITKNKQMVNTGVDSTVIADGEHYEFTLTTGY
;
A
#
# COMPACT_ATOMS: atom_id res chain seq x y z
N MET A 1 17.17 -57.85 60.55
CA MET A 1 16.15 -57.14 59.75
C MET A 1 16.82 -55.93 59.07
N LYS A 2 16.91 -55.93 57.72
CA LYS A 2 17.53 -54.85 56.93
C LYS A 2 16.48 -53.78 56.59
N GLY A 3 16.64 -52.57 57.13
CA GLY A 3 15.86 -51.39 56.73
C GLY A 3 16.44 -50.79 55.45
N LYS A 4 15.65 -50.78 54.37
CA LYS A 4 16.01 -50.12 53.10
C LYS A 4 15.89 -48.61 53.27
N GLN A 5 16.99 -47.88 53.20
CA GLN A 5 16.95 -46.43 53.04
C GLN A 5 16.47 -46.09 51.62
N LYS A 6 15.38 -45.32 51.54
CA LYS A 6 14.88 -44.72 50.30
C LYS A 6 15.81 -43.58 49.90
N MET A 7 16.60 -43.79 48.86
CA MET A 7 17.30 -42.73 48.14
C MET A 7 16.26 -41.84 47.44
N ILE A 8 16.18 -40.57 47.84
CA ILE A 8 15.41 -39.55 47.10
C ILE A 8 16.32 -39.02 46.00
N GLU A 9 16.02 -39.38 44.76
CA GLU A 9 16.75 -38.93 43.58
C GLU A 9 16.46 -37.44 43.34
N LYS A 10 17.46 -36.57 43.53
CA LYS A 10 17.34 -35.13 43.33
C LYS A 10 17.30 -34.84 41.82
N LYS A 11 16.10 -34.83 41.24
CA LYS A 11 15.84 -34.48 39.83
C LYS A 11 16.49 -33.14 39.50
N ASN A 12 17.55 -33.17 38.69
CA ASN A 12 18.34 -32.01 38.27
C ASN A 12 17.41 -30.95 37.68
N GLN A 13 17.28 -29.77 38.31
CA GLN A 13 16.35 -28.70 37.92
C GLN A 13 16.89 -27.81 36.79
N ASN A 14 18.13 -28.05 36.34
CA ASN A 14 18.82 -27.19 35.37
C ASN A 14 18.23 -27.27 33.96
N TRP A 15 17.52 -28.34 33.60
CA TRP A 15 16.81 -28.45 32.31
C TRP A 15 15.53 -27.60 32.27
N LEU A 16 14.84 -27.44 33.42
CA LEU A 16 13.69 -26.55 33.55
C LEU A 16 14.13 -25.09 33.47
N LEU A 17 15.27 -24.75 34.09
CA LEU A 17 15.85 -23.41 34.01
C LEU A 17 16.31 -23.07 32.58
N LYS A 18 16.99 -24.01 31.90
CA LYS A 18 17.40 -23.85 30.48
C LYS A 18 16.19 -23.78 29.53
N GLY A 19 15.16 -24.58 29.78
CA GLY A 19 13.90 -24.55 29.02
C GLY A 19 13.16 -23.21 29.17
N GLY A 20 13.11 -22.68 30.40
CA GLY A 20 12.52 -21.36 30.68
C GLY A 20 13.26 -20.21 29.99
N ILE A 21 14.60 -20.22 30.00
CA ILE A 21 15.41 -19.21 29.31
C ILE A 21 15.21 -19.30 27.79
N SER A 22 15.21 -20.51 27.22
CA SER A 22 14.95 -20.69 25.79
C SER A 22 13.57 -20.19 25.36
N LEU A 23 12.55 -20.39 26.20
CA LEU A 23 11.19 -19.92 25.93
C LEU A 23 11.10 -18.39 26.04
N ALA A 24 11.76 -17.78 27.02
CA ALA A 24 11.82 -16.32 27.17
C ALA A 24 12.49 -15.64 25.96
N VAL A 25 13.60 -16.22 25.46
CA VAL A 25 14.28 -15.72 24.25
C VAL A 25 13.37 -15.82 23.03
N LEU A 26 12.63 -16.93 22.87
CA LEU A 26 11.67 -17.08 21.77
C LEU A 26 10.54 -16.05 21.86
N ILE A 27 9.98 -15.80 23.05
CA ILE A 27 8.93 -14.79 23.25
C ILE A 27 9.44 -13.40 22.87
N VAL A 28 10.66 -13.02 23.30
CA VAL A 28 11.26 -11.73 22.95
C VAL A 28 11.50 -11.63 21.44
N LEU A 29 11.97 -12.69 20.80
CA LEU A 29 12.17 -12.72 19.34
C LEU A 29 10.83 -12.55 18.60
N PHE A 30 9.80 -13.31 19.00
CA PHE A 30 8.47 -13.21 18.40
C PHE A 30 7.83 -11.84 18.64
N SER A 31 7.99 -11.25 19.83
CA SER A 31 7.52 -9.90 20.12
C SER A 31 8.26 -8.84 19.31
N PHE A 32 9.57 -9.01 19.08
CA PHE A 32 10.35 -8.09 18.24
C PHE A 32 9.93 -8.19 16.77
N ILE A 33 9.79 -9.42 16.25
CA ILE A 33 9.26 -9.64 14.89
C ILE A 33 7.85 -9.06 14.79
N TYR A 34 7.00 -9.32 15.77
CA TYR A 34 5.65 -8.76 15.80
C TYR A 34 5.69 -7.24 15.79
N PHE A 35 6.51 -6.57 16.60
CA PHE A 35 6.59 -5.11 16.63
C PHE A 35 7.14 -4.51 15.31
N VAL A 36 8.05 -5.19 14.64
CA VAL A 36 8.59 -4.76 13.33
C VAL A 36 7.59 -5.00 12.20
N VAL A 37 6.84 -6.10 12.25
CA VAL A 37 5.90 -6.53 11.21
C VAL A 37 4.50 -5.95 11.41
N MET A 38 4.13 -5.55 12.64
CA MET A 38 2.82 -5.02 12.93
C MET A 38 2.66 -3.70 12.17
N PRO A 39 1.70 -3.63 11.23
CA PRO A 39 1.45 -2.40 10.51
C PRO A 39 1.02 -1.37 11.55
N LYS A 40 1.83 -0.32 11.71
CA LYS A 40 1.37 0.89 12.40
C LYS A 40 0.10 1.30 11.65
N GLY A 41 -1.04 1.34 12.33
CA GLY A 41 -2.27 1.80 11.70
C GLY A 41 -1.99 3.14 11.02
N ASN A 42 -2.20 3.19 9.70
CA ASN A 42 -1.97 4.41 8.96
C ASN A 42 -3.10 5.39 9.35
N ASN A 43 -2.75 6.47 10.04
CA ASN A 43 -3.66 7.60 10.19
C ASN A 43 -3.65 8.34 8.85
N PHE A 44 -4.64 8.08 8.00
CA PHE A 44 -4.82 8.80 6.74
C PHE A 44 -5.72 10.01 6.95
N ASP A 45 -5.30 11.17 6.45
CA ASP A 45 -6.01 12.44 6.61
C ASP A 45 -6.95 12.74 5.44
N LYS A 46 -6.82 12.02 4.32
CA LYS A 46 -7.61 12.21 3.09
C LYS A 46 -8.03 10.88 2.51
N THR A 47 -9.24 10.86 1.95
CA THR A 47 -9.75 9.79 1.08
C THR A 47 -10.10 10.39 -0.27
N ILE A 48 -9.51 9.89 -1.34
CA ILE A 48 -9.88 10.26 -2.72
C ILE A 48 -10.39 9.04 -3.49
N THR A 49 -11.21 9.30 -4.50
CA THR A 49 -11.71 8.29 -5.43
C THR A 49 -11.12 8.52 -6.81
N ILE A 50 -10.62 7.45 -7.44
CA ILE A 50 -10.13 7.47 -8.82
C ILE A 50 -10.95 6.48 -9.65
N GLU A 51 -11.67 6.99 -10.65
CA GLU A 51 -12.36 6.18 -11.65
C GLU A 51 -11.50 5.99 -12.89
N VAL A 52 -11.37 4.74 -13.35
CA VAL A 52 -10.71 4.39 -14.60
C VAL A 52 -11.79 4.12 -15.65
N ILE A 53 -11.80 4.91 -16.72
CA ILE A 53 -12.86 4.92 -17.72
C ILE A 53 -12.29 4.55 -19.09
N ARG A 54 -13.01 3.71 -19.84
CA ARG A 54 -12.74 3.40 -21.25
C ARG A 54 -14.06 3.42 -22.02
N GLU A 55 -14.11 4.10 -23.16
CA GLU A 55 -15.30 4.13 -24.03
C GLU A 55 -16.61 4.51 -23.31
N ASN A 56 -16.53 5.43 -22.34
CA ASN A 56 -17.63 5.85 -21.47
C ASN A 56 -18.14 4.80 -20.48
N GLU A 57 -17.45 3.67 -20.34
CA GLU A 57 -17.71 2.67 -19.31
C GLU A 57 -16.66 2.78 -18.19
N THR A 58 -17.14 2.87 -16.95
CA THR A 58 -16.27 2.79 -15.77
C THR A 58 -15.79 1.35 -15.61
N LEU A 59 -14.49 1.14 -15.82
CA LEU A 59 -13.86 -0.17 -15.68
C LEU A 59 -13.63 -0.50 -14.20
N LYS A 60 -13.25 0.52 -13.42
CA LYS A 60 -12.87 0.34 -12.02
C LYS A 60 -12.95 1.66 -11.26
N GLU A 61 -13.29 1.55 -9.98
CA GLU A 61 -13.18 2.61 -9.00
C GLU A 61 -12.13 2.21 -7.95
N VAL A 62 -11.19 3.11 -7.67
CA VAL A 62 -10.09 2.91 -6.71
C VAL A 62 -10.21 3.96 -5.62
N ILE A 63 -10.52 3.52 -4.40
CA ILE A 63 -10.54 4.37 -3.21
C ILE A 63 -9.14 4.38 -2.60
N ILE A 64 -8.59 5.58 -2.40
CA ILE A 64 -7.25 5.79 -1.84
C ILE A 64 -7.37 6.64 -0.58
N GLU A 65 -7.20 5.99 0.57
CA GLU A 65 -6.89 6.65 1.84
C GLU A 65 -5.39 6.99 1.84
N THR A 66 -5.04 8.27 1.99
CA THR A 66 -3.67 8.75 1.80
C THR A 66 -3.34 10.02 2.60
N ASN A 67 -2.06 10.23 2.86
CA ASN A 67 -1.51 11.49 3.35
C ASN A 67 -0.79 12.30 2.27
N ALA A 68 -0.75 11.79 1.04
CA ALA A 68 -0.15 12.44 -0.11
C ALA A 68 -0.63 13.88 -0.30
N LYS A 69 0.24 14.74 -0.81
CA LYS A 69 -0.07 16.11 -1.16
C LYS A 69 -0.61 16.21 -2.58
N THR A 70 -0.10 15.37 -3.48
CA THR A 70 -0.40 15.44 -4.92
C THR A 70 -1.09 14.19 -5.42
N LEU A 71 -1.75 14.30 -6.58
CA LEU A 71 -2.41 13.17 -7.23
C LEU A 71 -1.40 12.08 -7.63
N ARG A 72 -0.19 12.45 -8.08
CA ARG A 72 0.90 11.51 -8.37
C ARG A 72 1.25 10.67 -7.16
N GLU A 73 1.55 11.32 -6.04
CA GLU A 73 1.95 10.64 -4.80
C GLU A 73 0.87 9.65 -4.34
N ALA A 74 -0.41 10.03 -4.39
CA ALA A 74 -1.52 9.16 -4.03
C ALA A 74 -1.65 7.95 -4.98
N CYS A 75 -1.51 8.15 -6.29
CA CYS A 75 -1.55 7.07 -7.27
C CYS A 75 -0.37 6.10 -7.11
N ASP A 76 0.82 6.60 -6.81
CA ASP A 76 2.04 5.80 -6.64
C ASP A 76 1.93 4.84 -5.43
N GLU A 77 1.25 5.23 -4.34
CA GLU A 77 0.97 4.36 -3.19
C GLU A 77 0.22 3.07 -3.58
N LYS A 78 -0.60 3.14 -4.63
CA LYS A 78 -1.34 2.00 -5.18
C LYS A 78 -0.69 1.42 -6.44
N LYS A 79 0.43 2.00 -6.91
CA LYS A 79 1.02 1.72 -8.23
C LYS A 79 -0.02 1.81 -9.35
N LEU A 80 -0.90 2.79 -9.25
CA LEU A 80 -2.04 2.93 -10.14
C LEU A 80 -1.62 3.47 -11.51
N ILE A 81 -0.59 4.31 -11.55
CA ILE A 81 -0.16 4.98 -12.78
C ILE A 81 1.32 4.74 -13.08
N GLU A 82 1.65 4.66 -14.37
CA GLU A 82 3.03 4.66 -14.87
C GLU A 82 3.11 5.59 -16.10
N GLY A 83 4.31 6.04 -16.42
CA GLY A 83 4.50 7.04 -17.46
C GLY A 83 5.95 7.39 -17.73
N THR A 84 6.14 8.42 -18.56
CA THR A 84 7.45 8.98 -18.87
C THR A 84 7.61 10.34 -18.19
N GLU A 85 8.73 10.54 -17.51
CA GLU A 85 9.04 11.83 -16.87
C GLU A 85 9.34 12.90 -17.92
N SER A 86 8.83 14.12 -17.69
CA SER A 86 9.05 15.29 -18.55
C SER A 86 9.28 16.56 -17.73
N GLU A 87 9.61 17.67 -18.39
CA GLU A 87 9.75 18.98 -17.72
C GLU A 87 8.43 19.49 -17.09
N TYR A 88 7.28 18.96 -17.52
CA TYR A 88 5.96 19.31 -17.00
C TYR A 88 5.42 18.30 -15.96
N GLY A 89 6.25 17.34 -15.54
CA GLY A 89 5.87 16.20 -14.70
C GLY A 89 5.64 14.92 -15.51
N LEU A 90 5.01 13.94 -14.89
CA LEU A 90 4.74 12.63 -15.47
C LEU A 90 3.73 12.74 -16.59
N PHE A 91 4.14 12.32 -17.78
CA PHE A 91 3.22 11.97 -18.84
C PHE A 91 2.68 10.55 -18.60
N VAL A 92 1.43 10.45 -18.14
CA VAL A 92 0.78 9.18 -17.79
C VAL A 92 0.51 8.35 -19.05
N LEU A 93 1.12 7.17 -19.13
CA LEU A 93 0.96 6.21 -20.23
C LEU A 93 0.11 5.00 -19.82
N THR A 94 0.15 4.65 -18.55
CA THR A 94 -0.52 3.46 -18.02
C THR A 94 -1.33 3.81 -16.81
N VAL A 95 -2.58 3.33 -16.75
CA VAL A 95 -3.46 3.45 -15.58
C VAL A 95 -4.10 2.09 -15.31
N ASP A 96 -3.96 1.58 -14.09
CA ASP A 96 -4.44 0.25 -13.68
C ASP A 96 -3.97 -0.88 -14.63
N GLY A 97 -2.72 -0.80 -15.09
CA GLY A 97 -2.12 -1.76 -16.02
C GLY A 97 -2.58 -1.60 -17.49
N ILE A 98 -3.48 -0.67 -17.79
CA ILE A 98 -3.90 -0.36 -19.15
C ILE A 98 -2.97 0.70 -19.74
N THR A 99 -2.19 0.31 -20.75
CA THR A 99 -1.27 1.21 -21.45
C THR A 99 -1.91 1.79 -22.70
N VAL A 100 -1.67 3.07 -22.98
CA VAL A 100 -2.14 3.73 -24.21
C VAL A 100 -1.58 3.06 -25.46
N ASP A 101 -2.40 2.97 -26.50
CA ASP A 101 -1.97 2.58 -27.84
C ASP A 101 -1.64 3.83 -28.67
N GLU A 102 -0.35 4.16 -28.76
CA GLU A 102 0.15 5.32 -29.53
C GLU A 102 -0.23 5.25 -31.00
N SER A 103 -0.35 4.03 -31.59
CA SER A 103 -0.75 3.87 -32.99
C SER A 103 -2.18 4.32 -33.26
N LYS A 104 -3.00 4.35 -32.21
CA LYS A 104 -4.39 4.84 -32.21
C LYS A 104 -4.50 6.27 -31.65
N GLN A 105 -3.38 6.92 -31.34
CA GLN A 105 -3.37 8.25 -30.73
C GLN A 105 -4.17 8.28 -29.43
N GLN A 106 -3.94 7.27 -28.58
CA GLN A 106 -4.57 7.20 -27.28
C GLN A 106 -3.84 8.02 -26.23
N TRP A 107 -4.61 8.60 -25.30
CA TRP A 107 -4.08 9.34 -24.16
C TRP A 107 -5.02 9.23 -22.96
N TRP A 108 -4.46 9.41 -21.75
CA TRP A 108 -5.25 9.47 -20.52
C TRP A 108 -5.69 10.91 -20.24
N SER A 109 -6.99 11.15 -20.35
CA SER A 109 -7.62 12.41 -19.95
C SER A 109 -7.92 12.38 -18.46
N ILE A 110 -7.42 13.38 -17.73
CA ILE A 110 -7.58 13.48 -16.28
C ILE A 110 -8.58 14.60 -15.98
N THR A 111 -9.69 14.24 -15.35
CA THR A 111 -10.70 15.18 -14.87
C THR A 111 -10.89 15.06 -13.36
N LYS A 112 -11.54 16.06 -12.78
CA LYS A 112 -11.99 16.07 -11.40
C LYS A 112 -13.46 16.44 -11.39
N ASN A 113 -14.33 15.57 -10.87
CA ASN A 113 -15.78 15.75 -10.94
C ASN A 113 -16.26 16.11 -12.36
N LYS A 114 -15.73 15.42 -13.38
CA LYS A 114 -16.01 15.65 -14.82
C LYS A 114 -15.56 17.00 -15.36
N GLN A 115 -14.80 17.78 -14.60
CA GLN A 115 -14.20 19.04 -15.04
C GLN A 115 -12.72 18.83 -15.35
N MET A 116 -12.24 19.46 -16.43
CA MET A 116 -10.85 19.34 -16.84
C MET A 116 -9.90 19.87 -15.76
N VAL A 117 -8.88 19.08 -15.42
CA VAL A 117 -7.78 19.52 -14.57
C VAL A 117 -6.73 20.17 -15.46
N ASN A 118 -6.33 21.40 -15.14
CA ASN A 118 -5.35 22.16 -15.93
C ASN A 118 -3.90 21.90 -15.49
N THR A 119 -3.67 20.92 -14.63
CA THR A 119 -2.38 20.55 -14.06
C THR A 119 -2.13 19.07 -14.25
N GLY A 120 -0.86 18.69 -14.45
CA GLY A 120 -0.43 17.29 -14.43
C GLY A 120 -0.57 16.65 -13.05
N VAL A 121 -0.42 15.33 -12.97
CA VAL A 121 -0.58 14.55 -11.72
C VAL A 121 0.38 15.01 -10.61
N ASP A 122 1.59 15.46 -10.95
CA ASP A 122 2.60 15.91 -9.99
C ASP A 122 2.28 17.27 -9.35
N SER A 123 1.48 18.09 -10.03
CA SER A 123 1.13 19.45 -9.57
C SER A 123 -0.30 19.56 -9.05
N THR A 124 -1.14 18.56 -9.31
CA THR A 124 -2.52 18.53 -8.85
C THR A 124 -2.54 18.22 -7.35
N VAL A 125 -2.75 19.26 -6.53
CA VAL A 125 -2.92 19.11 -5.08
C VAL A 125 -4.28 18.46 -4.79
N ILE A 126 -4.29 17.46 -3.91
CA ILE A 126 -5.49 16.72 -3.52
C ILE A 126 -6.03 17.16 -2.15
N ALA A 127 -7.34 17.04 -1.96
CA ALA A 127 -8.05 17.23 -0.70
C ALA A 127 -8.96 16.03 -0.38
N ASP A 128 -9.46 15.98 0.86
CA ASP A 128 -10.35 14.91 1.31
C ASP A 128 -11.69 14.93 0.54
N GLY A 129 -12.19 13.74 0.20
CA GLY A 129 -13.45 13.55 -0.51
C GLY A 129 -13.41 13.88 -2.01
N GLU A 130 -12.24 14.11 -2.59
CA GLU A 130 -12.12 14.44 -4.00
C GLU A 130 -12.24 13.21 -4.91
N HIS A 131 -12.83 13.44 -6.08
CA HIS A 131 -13.08 12.42 -7.09
C HIS A 131 -12.42 12.83 -8.40
N TYR A 132 -11.63 11.92 -8.96
CA TYR A 132 -10.87 12.08 -10.19
C TYR A 132 -11.24 10.99 -11.18
N GLU A 133 -11.24 11.32 -12.46
CA GLU A 133 -11.48 10.37 -13.53
C GLU A 133 -10.29 10.33 -14.49
N PHE A 134 -9.81 9.12 -14.77
CA PHE A 134 -8.77 8.83 -15.74
C PHE A 134 -9.46 8.14 -16.91
N THR A 135 -9.69 8.89 -17.99
CA THR A 135 -10.45 8.43 -19.15
C THR A 135 -9.51 8.15 -20.33
N LEU A 136 -9.45 6.89 -20.76
CA LEU A 136 -8.71 6.51 -21.97
C LEU A 136 -9.43 7.07 -23.20
N THR A 137 -8.81 8.07 -23.81
CA THR A 137 -9.34 8.82 -24.95
C THR A 137 -8.59 8.42 -26.22
N THR A 138 -9.27 8.43 -27.38
CA THR A 138 -8.68 8.08 -28.69
C THR A 138 -8.95 9.22 -29.68
N GLY A 139 -7.89 9.72 -30.35
CA GLY A 139 -7.97 10.72 -31.41
C GLY A 139 -8.16 12.16 -30.91
N TYR A 140 -7.64 13.11 -31.69
CA TYR A 140 -7.81 14.56 -31.52
C TYR A 140 -8.13 15.21 -32.88
#